data_AF-A0A969BYN1-F1
#
_entry.id   AF-A0A969BYN1-F1
#
_cell.length_a   1.000
_cell.length_b   1.000
_cell.length_c   1.000
_cell.angle_alpha   90.00
_cell.angle_beta   90.00
_cell.angle_gamma   90.00
#
_symmetry.space_group_name_H-M   'P 1'
#
loop_
_entity.id
_entity.type
_entity.pdbx_description
1 polymer ?
#
loop_
_entity_poly.entity_id
_entity_poly.type
_entity_poly.pdbx_seq_one_letter_code
_entity_poly.pdbx_strand_id
1 'polypeptide(L)'
;MALDELSDSPDTLWLRLMAKGRIQENAIEELILLRESDPRRANALSLLVSWRINIELTNQVETEERRTLMALSQAYLEWEKQTKREGRQEGRQEGRQEGRQEGLEQGLEQERRSAIQELMVLRYGAIDAELEALMPNLMTLSSKDYTRLLLHRSREELIEYFA
;
A
#
# COMPACT_ATOMS: atom_id res chain seq x y z
N MET A 1 10.53 37.96 20.67
CA MET A 1 11.11 37.13 19.59
C MET A 1 10.11 37.16 18.46
N ALA A 2 10.47 37.82 17.36
CA ALA A 2 9.55 38.29 16.33
C ALA A 2 9.04 37.14 15.46
N LEU A 3 7.72 37.08 15.22
CA LEU A 3 7.11 36.17 14.25
C LEU A 3 7.41 36.57 12.79
N ASP A 4 8.05 37.72 12.57
CA ASP A 4 8.31 38.34 11.26
C ASP A 4 9.45 37.67 10.46
N GLU A 5 10.12 36.64 11.00
CA GLU A 5 11.27 35.97 10.36
C GLU A 5 11.00 34.49 10.00
N LEU A 6 9.75 34.05 9.89
CA LEU A 6 9.45 32.72 9.38
C LEU A 6 9.75 32.69 7.88
N SER A 7 10.91 32.12 7.51
CA SER A 7 11.31 31.87 6.12
C SER A 7 10.19 31.18 5.35
N ASP A 8 9.85 31.63 4.13
CA ASP A 8 8.86 31.01 3.24
C ASP A 8 9.33 29.64 2.73
N SER A 9 9.37 28.68 3.65
CA SER A 9 9.72 27.28 3.41
C SER A 9 8.48 26.41 3.67
N PRO A 10 8.31 25.31 2.93
CA PRO A 10 7.24 24.34 3.18
C PRO A 10 7.17 23.84 4.63
N ASP A 11 8.32 23.80 5.31
CA ASP A 11 8.44 23.31 6.69
C ASP A 11 7.96 24.32 7.74
N THR A 12 7.67 25.56 7.34
CA THR A 12 7.18 26.64 8.21
C THR A 12 5.71 26.97 7.98
N LEU A 13 5.07 26.34 6.99
CA LEU A 13 3.69 26.63 6.58
C LEU A 13 2.71 26.59 7.76
N TRP A 14 2.85 25.59 8.63
CA TRP A 14 2.06 25.43 9.85
C TRP A 14 2.26 26.56 10.87
N LEU A 15 3.49 27.06 11.03
CA LEU A 15 3.78 28.20 11.91
C LEU A 15 3.20 29.50 11.36
N ARG A 16 3.26 29.68 10.03
CA ARG A 16 2.69 30.84 9.33
C ARG A 16 1.15 30.82 9.33
N LEU A 17 0.53 29.63 9.25
CA LEU A 17 -0.92 29.46 9.40
C LEU A 17 -1.47 29.86 10.79
N MET A 18 -0.62 29.78 11.83
CA MET A 18 -0.95 30.21 13.20
C MET A 18 -0.56 31.67 13.49
N ALA A 19 0.09 32.35 12.55
CA ALA A 19 0.43 33.77 12.67
C ALA A 19 -0.82 34.66 12.58
N LYS A 20 -0.66 35.97 12.82
CA LYS A 20 -1.74 36.96 12.64
C LYS A 20 -1.44 37.88 11.46
N GLY A 21 -2.48 38.35 10.79
CA GLY A 21 -2.36 39.32 9.69
C GLY A 21 -1.76 38.68 8.43
N ARG A 22 -0.94 39.45 7.69
CA ARG A 22 -0.46 39.09 6.34
C ARG A 22 0.26 37.74 6.24
N ILE A 23 0.97 37.34 7.30
CA ILE A 23 1.68 36.05 7.33
C ILE A 23 0.68 34.87 7.27
N GLN A 24 -0.49 35.02 7.90
CA GLN A 24 -1.55 34.02 7.88
C GLN A 24 -2.26 33.97 6.53
N GLU A 25 -2.56 35.13 5.94
CA GLU A 25 -3.21 35.24 4.64
C GLU A 25 -2.38 34.56 3.54
N ASN A 26 -1.07 34.86 3.48
CA ASN A 26 -0.15 34.23 2.53
C ASN A 26 -0.08 32.69 2.72
N ALA A 27 -0.08 32.23 3.97
CA ALA A 27 -0.05 30.79 4.27
C ALA A 27 -1.37 30.07 3.92
N ILE A 28 -2.51 30.76 4.01
CA ILE A 28 -3.81 30.24 3.56
C ILE A 28 -3.84 30.13 2.03
N GLU A 29 -3.35 31.15 1.31
CA GLU A 29 -3.23 31.09 -0.15
C GLU A 29 -2.31 29.96 -0.60
N GLU A 30 -1.15 29.79 0.05
CA GLU A 30 -0.24 28.68 -0.19
C GLU A 30 -0.94 27.32 0.03
N LEU A 31 -1.71 27.18 1.11
CA LEU A 31 -2.48 25.96 1.42
C LEU A 31 -3.57 25.66 0.37
N ILE A 32 -4.28 26.68 -0.12
CA ILE A 32 -5.31 26.53 -1.15
C ILE A 32 -4.71 26.04 -2.47
N LEU A 33 -3.49 26.51 -2.78
CA LEU A 33 -2.73 26.16 -3.99
C LEU A 33 -2.07 24.77 -3.93
N LEU A 34 -1.93 24.16 -2.74
CA LEU A 34 -1.40 22.79 -2.63
C LEU A 34 -2.33 21.78 -3.32
N ARG A 35 -1.79 20.70 -3.89
CA ARG A 35 -2.60 19.63 -4.47
C ARG A 35 -3.39 18.90 -3.37
N GLU A 36 -4.58 18.40 -3.71
CA GLU A 36 -5.41 17.63 -2.77
C GLU A 36 -4.71 16.35 -2.27
N SER A 37 -3.86 15.75 -3.11
CA SER A 37 -3.06 14.58 -2.76
C SER A 37 -1.82 14.88 -1.92
N ASP A 38 -1.53 16.15 -1.63
CA ASP A 38 -0.35 16.53 -0.86
C ASP A 38 -0.59 16.22 0.64
N PRO A 39 0.23 15.35 1.27
CA PRO A 39 0.09 15.03 2.69
C PRO A 39 0.18 16.27 3.60
N ARG A 40 0.90 17.31 3.17
CA ARG A 40 1.05 18.57 3.92
C ARG A 40 -0.25 19.35 3.96
N ARG A 41 -1.06 19.32 2.89
CA ARG A 41 -2.38 19.95 2.85
C ARG A 41 -3.33 19.29 3.85
N ALA A 42 -3.36 17.96 3.87
CA ALA A 42 -4.17 17.21 4.83
C ALA A 42 -3.75 17.48 6.29
N ASN A 43 -2.44 17.46 6.56
CA ASN A 43 -1.90 17.73 7.90
C ASN A 43 -2.17 19.18 8.35
N ALA A 44 -1.98 20.16 7.47
CA ALA A 44 -2.24 21.57 7.76
C ALA A 44 -3.74 21.83 8.01
N LEU A 45 -4.64 21.23 7.22
CA LEU A 45 -6.09 21.34 7.44
C LEU A 45 -6.52 20.69 8.76
N SER A 46 -6.01 19.50 9.08
CA SER A 46 -6.31 18.82 10.35
C SER A 46 -5.86 19.63 11.57
N LEU A 47 -4.68 20.26 11.49
CA LEU A 47 -4.16 21.15 12.53
C LEU A 47 -4.94 22.46 12.64
N LEU A 48 -5.33 23.08 11.53
CA LEU A 48 -6.17 24.28 11.51
C LEU A 48 -7.53 24.05 12.16
N VAL A 49 -8.16 22.91 11.85
CA VAL A 49 -9.42 22.48 12.47
C VAL A 49 -9.21 22.28 13.99
N SER A 50 -8.16 21.57 14.37
CA SER A 50 -7.85 21.27 15.79
C SER A 50 -7.50 22.52 16.61
N TRP A 51 -6.72 23.44 16.04
CA TRP A 51 -6.30 24.69 16.68
C TRP A 51 -7.45 25.69 16.80
N ARG A 52 -8.30 25.81 15.77
CA ARG A 52 -9.48 26.68 15.81
C ARG A 52 -10.46 26.24 16.89
N ILE A 53 -10.68 24.93 17.04
CA ILE A 53 -11.45 24.37 18.17
C ILE A 53 -10.83 24.79 19.52
N ASN A 54 -9.49 24.73 19.65
CA ASN A 54 -8.77 25.00 20.89
C ASN A 54 -8.78 26.49 21.30
N ILE A 55 -8.53 27.41 20.36
CA ILE A 55 -8.57 28.86 20.61
C ILE A 55 -9.97 29.32 21.02
N GLU A 56 -10.99 28.75 20.40
CA GLU A 56 -12.35 29.12 20.71
C GLU A 56 -12.73 28.72 22.14
N LEU A 57 -12.38 27.52 22.60
CA LEU A 57 -12.60 27.08 24.00
C LEU A 57 -12.10 28.08 25.06
N THR A 58 -11.04 28.85 24.75
CA THR A 58 -10.49 29.88 25.65
C THR A 58 -11.14 31.27 25.56
N ASN A 59 -11.92 31.57 24.52
CA ASN A 59 -12.63 32.86 24.38
C ASN A 59 -14.08 32.75 24.90
N GLN A 60 -14.48 33.63 25.81
CA GLN A 60 -15.71 33.49 26.62
C GLN A 60 -17.02 33.89 25.93
N VAL A 61 -17.02 34.30 24.65
CA VAL A 61 -18.25 34.71 23.93
C VAL A 61 -18.66 33.64 22.92
N GLU A 62 -19.84 33.05 23.11
CA GLU A 62 -20.45 32.06 22.22
C GLU A 62 -21.37 32.77 21.21
N THR A 63 -21.03 32.74 19.92
CA THR A 63 -21.85 33.26 18.82
C THR A 63 -22.47 32.12 18.02
N GLU A 64 -23.53 32.39 17.27
CA GLU A 64 -24.19 31.38 16.42
C GLU A 64 -23.26 30.87 15.29
N GLU A 65 -22.45 31.77 14.73
CA GLU A 65 -21.39 31.42 13.77
C GLU A 65 -20.38 30.43 14.36
N ARG A 66 -20.04 30.60 15.65
CA ARG A 66 -19.13 29.71 16.37
C ARG A 66 -19.74 28.32 16.60
N ARG A 67 -21.03 28.22 16.95
CA ARG A 67 -21.72 26.93 17.05
C ARG A 67 -21.75 26.18 15.72
N THR A 68 -22.01 26.92 14.64
CA THR A 68 -22.02 26.37 13.27
C THR A 68 -20.63 25.85 12.89
N LEU A 69 -19.58 26.64 13.16
CA LEU A 69 -18.20 26.27 12.85
C LEU A 69 -17.71 25.06 13.68
N MET A 70 -18.09 24.99 14.96
CA MET A 70 -17.81 23.83 15.82
C MET A 70 -18.46 22.56 15.26
N ALA A 71 -19.74 22.64 14.87
CA ALA A 71 -20.45 21.50 14.28
C ALA A 71 -19.78 21.02 12.98
N LEU A 72 -19.37 21.95 12.11
CA LEU A 72 -18.67 21.62 10.86
C LEU A 72 -17.29 20.98 11.11
N SER A 73 -16.55 21.48 12.09
CA SER A 73 -15.24 20.95 12.46
C SER A 73 -15.34 19.52 13.00
N GLN A 74 -16.35 19.26 13.85
CA GLN A 74 -16.63 17.91 14.35
C GLN A 74 -17.04 16.95 13.22
N ALA A 75 -17.90 17.42 12.31
CA ALA A 75 -18.30 16.63 11.14
C ALA A 75 -17.10 16.26 10.24
N TYR A 76 -16.16 17.19 10.03
CA TYR A 76 -14.93 16.93 9.29
C TYR A 76 -14.04 15.88 9.96
N LEU A 77 -13.82 15.98 11.28
CA LEU A 77 -13.01 15.02 12.03
C LEU A 77 -13.60 13.60 12.01
N GLU A 78 -14.93 13.50 12.16
CA GLU A 78 -15.61 12.21 12.09
C GLU A 78 -15.54 11.62 10.68
N TRP A 79 -15.72 12.45 9.65
CA TRP A 79 -15.54 12.04 8.26
C TRP A 79 -14.12 11.55 7.98
N GLU A 80 -13.07 12.30 8.39
CA GLU A 80 -11.67 11.90 8.20
C GLU A 80 -11.38 10.55 8.88
N LYS A 81 -11.87 10.37 10.10
CA LYS A 81 -11.72 9.13 10.86
C LYS A 81 -12.43 7.97 10.19
N GLN A 82 -13.62 8.20 9.65
CA GLN A 82 -14.40 7.19 8.94
C GLN A 82 -13.71 6.78 7.63
N THR A 83 -13.30 7.74 6.80
CA THR A 83 -12.57 7.47 5.55
C THR A 83 -11.26 6.73 5.81
N LYS A 84 -10.49 7.10 6.86
CA LYS A 84 -9.29 6.34 7.25
C LYS A 84 -9.62 4.91 7.68
N ARG A 85 -10.76 4.68 8.34
CA ARG A 85 -11.19 3.32 8.74
C ARG A 85 -11.60 2.50 7.52
N GLU A 86 -12.36 3.09 6.60
CA GLU A 86 -12.78 2.47 5.34
C GLU A 86 -11.57 2.08 4.50
N GLY A 87 -10.64 3.00 4.23
CA GLY A 87 -9.43 2.70 3.46
C GLY A 87 -8.56 1.61 4.11
N ARG A 88 -8.47 1.56 5.45
CA ARG A 88 -7.78 0.45 6.14
C ARG A 88 -8.53 -0.87 6.07
N GLN A 89 -9.85 -0.85 5.94
CA GLN A 89 -10.65 -2.08 5.78
C GLN A 89 -10.52 -2.59 4.36
N GLU A 90 -10.67 -1.72 3.36
CA GLU A 90 -10.50 -2.03 1.94
C GLU A 90 -9.10 -2.57 1.66
N GLY A 91 -8.03 -1.86 2.05
CA GLY A 91 -6.66 -2.34 1.84
C GLY A 91 -6.36 -3.66 2.56
N ARG A 92 -6.98 -3.94 3.71
CA ARG A 92 -6.87 -5.26 4.37
C ARG A 92 -7.67 -6.34 3.67
N GLN A 93 -8.74 -6.01 2.97
CA GLN A 93 -9.52 -6.98 2.19
C GLN A 93 -8.78 -7.30 0.89
N GLU A 94 -8.33 -6.29 0.16
CA GLU A 94 -7.54 -6.42 -1.07
C GLU A 94 -6.26 -7.22 -0.82
N GLY A 95 -5.43 -6.81 0.15
CA GLY A 95 -4.19 -7.53 0.45
C GLY A 95 -4.41 -8.96 0.94
N ARG A 96 -5.56 -9.28 1.54
CA ARG A 96 -5.92 -10.68 1.88
C ARG A 96 -6.41 -11.48 0.68
N GLN A 97 -6.98 -10.83 -0.33
CA GLN A 97 -7.37 -11.51 -1.57
C GLN A 97 -6.13 -11.79 -2.41
N GLU A 98 -5.33 -10.77 -2.66
CA GLU A 98 -4.06 -10.87 -3.42
C GLU A 98 -3.13 -11.89 -2.76
N GLY A 99 -2.85 -11.76 -1.46
CA GLY A 99 -1.95 -12.69 -0.77
C GLY A 99 -2.48 -14.14 -0.72
N ARG A 100 -3.80 -14.36 -0.77
CA ARG A 100 -4.37 -15.72 -0.90
C ARG A 100 -4.20 -16.28 -2.30
N GLN A 101 -4.35 -15.45 -3.32
CA GLN A 101 -4.18 -15.86 -4.70
C GLN A 101 -2.71 -16.18 -4.98
N GLU A 102 -1.80 -15.28 -4.63
CA GLU A 102 -0.35 -15.51 -4.77
C GLU A 102 0.10 -16.75 -3.99
N GLY A 103 -0.38 -16.92 -2.75
CA GLY A 103 -0.06 -18.08 -1.94
C GLY A 103 -0.59 -19.39 -2.52
N LEU A 104 -1.76 -19.38 -3.17
CA LEU A 104 -2.30 -20.55 -3.87
C LEU A 104 -1.45 -20.89 -5.09
N GLU A 105 -1.12 -19.89 -5.91
CA GLU A 105 -0.31 -20.06 -7.12
C GLU A 105 1.09 -20.61 -6.78
N GLN A 106 1.77 -20.02 -5.80
CA GLN A 106 3.06 -20.50 -5.31
C GLN A 106 2.96 -21.92 -4.73
N GLY A 107 1.90 -22.22 -3.98
CA GLY A 107 1.67 -23.54 -3.41
C GLY A 107 1.49 -24.62 -4.49
N LEU A 108 0.72 -24.31 -5.54
CA LEU A 108 0.52 -25.20 -6.69
C LEU A 108 1.80 -25.39 -7.49
N GLU A 109 2.58 -24.33 -7.71
CA GLU A 109 3.87 -24.41 -8.40
C GLU A 109 4.86 -25.29 -7.62
N GLN A 110 4.96 -25.10 -6.30
CA GLN A 110 5.85 -25.87 -5.45
C GLN A 110 5.43 -27.35 -5.36
N GLU A 111 4.13 -27.63 -5.23
CA GLU A 111 3.60 -29.00 -5.23
C GLU A 111 3.92 -29.70 -6.54
N ARG A 112 3.65 -29.03 -7.66
CA ARG A 112 3.93 -29.56 -8.99
C ARG A 112 5.42 -29.84 -9.19
N ARG A 113 6.29 -28.91 -8.80
CA ARG A 113 7.74 -29.10 -8.87
C ARG A 113 8.16 -30.32 -8.07
N SER A 114 7.65 -30.45 -6.85
CA SER A 114 7.94 -31.57 -5.95
C SER A 114 7.49 -32.90 -6.57
N ALA A 115 6.29 -32.95 -7.16
CA ALA A 115 5.76 -34.14 -7.83
C ALA A 115 6.61 -34.57 -9.03
N ILE A 116 7.09 -33.60 -9.84
CA ILE A 116 7.99 -33.89 -10.97
C ILE A 116 9.32 -34.43 -10.44
N GLN A 117 9.92 -33.79 -9.44
CA GLN A 117 11.17 -34.23 -8.83
C GLN A 117 11.05 -35.64 -8.25
N GLU A 118 9.99 -35.92 -7.49
CA GLU A 118 9.75 -37.25 -6.92
C GLU A 118 9.64 -38.33 -8.02
N LEU A 119 8.93 -38.03 -9.11
CA LEU A 119 8.81 -38.96 -10.23
C LEU A 119 10.15 -39.18 -10.95
N MET A 120 10.94 -38.12 -11.14
CA MET A 120 12.29 -38.22 -11.68
C MET A 120 13.17 -39.09 -10.79
N VAL A 121 13.07 -38.94 -9.47
CA VAL A 121 13.83 -39.77 -8.51
C VAL A 121 13.45 -41.23 -8.60
N LEU A 122 12.15 -41.53 -8.63
CA LEU A 122 11.64 -42.89 -8.76
C LEU A 122 12.06 -43.57 -10.08
N ARG A 123 12.24 -42.79 -11.15
CA ARG A 123 12.52 -43.31 -12.50
C ARG A 123 14.00 -43.36 -12.86
N TYR A 124 14.77 -42.36 -12.44
CA TYR A 124 16.14 -42.16 -12.89
C TYR A 124 17.15 -42.14 -11.74
N GLY A 125 16.70 -42.19 -10.49
CA GLY A 125 17.57 -42.11 -9.32
C GLY A 125 17.88 -40.66 -8.93
N ALA A 126 19.11 -40.34 -8.53
CA ALA A 126 19.42 -38.98 -8.11
C ALA A 126 19.23 -37.95 -9.24
N ILE A 127 18.65 -36.79 -8.92
CA ILE A 127 18.57 -35.65 -9.84
C ILE A 127 19.92 -34.95 -9.84
N ASP A 128 20.60 -34.96 -10.98
CA ASP A 128 21.81 -34.18 -11.22
C ASP A 128 21.51 -32.89 -11.97
N ALA A 129 22.56 -32.12 -12.30
CA ALA A 129 22.41 -30.82 -12.93
C ALA A 129 21.72 -30.89 -14.31
N GLU A 130 21.88 -31.98 -15.06
CA GLU A 130 21.24 -32.15 -16.38
C GLU A 130 19.73 -32.32 -16.23
N LEU A 131 19.31 -33.16 -15.28
CA LEU A 131 17.90 -33.38 -14.98
C LEU A 131 17.24 -32.14 -14.36
N GLU A 132 17.92 -31.43 -13.46
CA GLU A 132 17.40 -30.20 -12.86
C GLU A 132 17.23 -29.08 -13.91
N ALA A 133 18.07 -29.05 -14.94
CA ALA A 133 17.95 -28.10 -16.06
C ALA A 133 16.68 -28.32 -16.91
N LEU A 134 16.08 -29.51 -16.87
CA LEU A 134 14.81 -29.80 -17.55
C LEU A 134 13.58 -29.31 -16.77
N MET A 135 13.74 -28.96 -15.49
CA MET A 135 12.64 -28.56 -14.62
C MET A 135 11.79 -27.41 -15.19
N PRO A 136 12.38 -26.30 -15.69
CA PRO A 136 11.59 -25.22 -16.27
C PRO A 136 10.71 -25.69 -17.43
N ASN A 137 11.23 -26.55 -18.31
CA ASN A 137 10.48 -27.10 -19.44
C ASN A 137 9.36 -28.03 -18.97
N LEU A 138 9.63 -28.94 -18.03
CA LEU A 138 8.64 -29.85 -17.45
C LEU A 138 7.51 -29.11 -16.71
N MET A 139 7.82 -27.96 -16.10
CA MET A 139 6.85 -27.07 -15.44
C MET A 139 5.90 -26.37 -16.42
N THR A 140 6.22 -26.30 -17.72
CA THR A 140 5.30 -25.75 -18.73
C THR A 140 4.28 -26.76 -19.27
N LEU A 141 4.54 -28.06 -19.13
CA LEU A 141 3.70 -29.12 -19.71
C LEU A 141 2.38 -29.31 -18.94
N SER A 142 1.49 -30.20 -19.38
CA SER A 142 0.37 -30.63 -18.51
C SER A 142 0.82 -31.76 -17.58
N SER A 143 0.06 -32.02 -16.50
CA SER A 143 0.36 -33.14 -15.60
C SER A 143 0.41 -34.49 -16.29
N LYS A 144 -0.42 -34.69 -17.30
CA LYS A 144 -0.43 -35.93 -18.09
C LYS A 144 0.80 -36.05 -18.98
N ASP A 145 1.24 -34.93 -19.56
CA ASP A 145 2.33 -34.93 -20.53
C ASP A 145 3.68 -35.17 -19.86
N TYR A 146 3.99 -34.46 -18.77
CA TYR A 146 5.25 -34.72 -18.04
C TYR A 146 5.24 -36.13 -17.45
N THR A 147 4.11 -36.60 -16.91
CA THR A 147 4.00 -37.96 -16.34
C THR A 147 4.25 -39.00 -17.43
N ARG A 148 3.65 -38.82 -18.62
CA ARG A 148 3.87 -39.73 -19.75
C ARG A 148 5.32 -39.73 -20.20
N LEU A 149 5.96 -38.57 -20.33
CA LEU A 149 7.37 -38.46 -20.72
C LEU A 149 8.27 -39.18 -19.72
N LEU A 150 8.15 -38.86 -18.43
CA LEU A 150 8.97 -39.46 -17.36
C LEU A 150 8.74 -40.97 -17.20
N LEU A 151 7.52 -41.47 -17.47
CA LEU A 151 7.21 -42.90 -17.35
C LEU A 151 7.57 -43.73 -18.59
N HIS A 152 7.72 -43.14 -19.77
CA HIS A 152 7.92 -43.92 -21.01
C HIS A 152 9.26 -43.66 -21.70
N ARG A 153 10.01 -42.64 -21.28
CA ARG A 153 11.32 -42.31 -21.84
C ARG A 153 12.46 -42.72 -20.91
N SER A 154 13.58 -43.12 -21.50
CA SER A 154 14.85 -43.20 -20.77
C SER A 154 15.35 -41.79 -20.41
N ARG A 155 16.36 -41.72 -19.54
CA ARG A 155 17.01 -40.45 -19.18
C ARG A 155 17.57 -39.75 -20.42
N GLU A 156 18.28 -40.49 -21.26
CA GLU A 156 18.96 -39.99 -22.45
C GLU A 156 17.95 -39.46 -23.47
N GLU A 157 16.88 -40.22 -23.72
CA GLU A 157 15.80 -39.77 -24.62
C GLU A 157 15.07 -38.53 -24.10
N LEU A 158 14.94 -38.39 -22.77
CA LEU A 158 14.32 -37.22 -22.16
C LEU A 158 15.18 -35.97 -22.33
N ILE A 159 16.50 -36.11 -22.15
CA ILE A 159 17.45 -35.01 -22.36
C ILE A 159 17.45 -34.60 -23.84
N GLU A 160 17.51 -35.57 -24.76
CA GLU A 160 17.47 -35.29 -26.21
C GLU A 160 16.17 -34.61 -26.65
N TYR A 161 15.04 -34.91 -26.00
CA TYR A 161 13.76 -34.27 -26.29
C TYR A 161 13.71 -32.77 -25.95
N PHE A 162 14.51 -32.32 -24.99
CA PHE A 162 14.53 -30.93 -24.50
C PHE A 162 15.83 -30.17 -24.81
N ALA A 163 16.82 -30.83 -25.44
CA ALA A 163 18.06 -30.23 -25.93
C ALA A 163 17.81 -29.34 -27.16
#